data_AF-A0AAD1ACL6-F1
#
_entry.id   AF-A0AAD1ACL6-F1
#
_cell.length_a   1.000
_cell.length_b   1.000
_cell.length_c   1.000
_cell.angle_alpha   90.00
_cell.angle_beta   90.00
_cell.angle_gamma   90.00
#
_symmetry.space_group_name_H-M   'P 1'
#
loop_
_entity.id
_entity.type
_entity.pdbx_description
1 polymer ?
#
loop_
_entity_poly.entity_id
_entity_poly.type
_entity_poly.pdbx_seq_one_letter_code
_entity_poly.pdbx_strand_id
1 'polypeptide(L)'
;MTITQPQHLPSGSPGGAGGQFAPQAETRPEGQLAESATGSFLFPPVEYDGVSGYIDFWTKTPISDRVLSNFMTAYKARRAAWIEEEVEKWGLEKDADPEWSRWALNPKTTKAEMQASWREARSEEIQRLASLRPWRIPSTQVRGIAIAARMYLCCTSFLDEEQAAIESHEITYARGVAPKSVKATFDEWHLDEFADDAFVDQDVAVTKQLEELQRCVASLLDND
;
A
#
# COMPACT_ATOMS: atom_id res chain seq x y z
N MET A 1 2.27 8.62 -84.61
CA MET A 1 2.64 9.37 -83.39
C MET A 1 1.46 9.34 -82.44
N THR A 2 1.68 8.80 -81.26
CA THR A 2 1.16 9.15 -79.92
C THR A 2 0.92 7.87 -79.12
N ILE A 3 1.73 7.73 -78.07
CA ILE A 3 1.81 6.66 -77.06
C ILE A 3 0.95 7.09 -75.86
N THR A 4 0.22 6.19 -75.20
CA THR A 4 0.08 6.14 -73.71
C THR A 4 -0.36 4.72 -73.28
N GLN A 5 0.07 4.34 -72.07
CA GLN A 5 0.32 3.05 -71.41
C GLN A 5 -0.84 2.04 -71.16
N PRO A 6 -0.49 0.79 -70.74
CA PRO A 6 -1.42 -0.34 -70.63
C PRO A 6 -2.06 -0.50 -69.23
N GLN A 7 -3.30 -1.01 -69.20
CA GLN A 7 -3.97 -1.48 -67.98
C GLN A 7 -3.68 -2.96 -67.69
N HIS A 8 -3.47 -3.23 -66.40
CA HIS A 8 -3.29 -4.52 -65.73
C HIS A 8 -4.54 -5.42 -65.80
N LEU A 9 -4.31 -6.74 -65.95
CA LEU A 9 -5.04 -7.94 -65.46
C LEU A 9 -4.93 -9.10 -66.49
N PRO A 10 -5.25 -10.36 -66.15
CA PRO A 10 -4.59 -11.30 -65.23
C PRO A 10 -4.08 -12.55 -65.99
N SER A 11 -3.06 -13.25 -65.48
CA SER A 11 -2.73 -14.60 -65.98
C SER A 11 -3.37 -15.66 -65.08
N GLY A 12 -4.51 -16.17 -65.51
CA GLY A 12 -5.14 -17.37 -64.96
C GLY A 12 -5.18 -18.51 -65.99
N SER A 13 -5.10 -19.73 -65.45
CA SER A 13 -5.38 -21.06 -66.05
C SER A 13 -4.14 -21.89 -66.43
N PRO A 14 -4.21 -23.24 -66.46
CA PRO A 14 -5.31 -24.18 -66.12
C PRO A 14 -4.88 -25.22 -65.06
N GLY A 15 -5.76 -25.83 -64.24
CA GLY A 15 -6.58 -26.99 -64.60
C GLY A 15 -5.98 -28.30 -64.06
N GLY A 16 -6.80 -29.12 -63.39
CA GLY A 16 -6.51 -30.56 -63.19
C GLY A 16 -6.40 -31.03 -61.75
N ALA A 17 -7.48 -31.68 -61.30
CA ALA A 17 -7.65 -32.37 -60.01
C ALA A 17 -6.60 -33.44 -59.71
N GLY A 18 -6.22 -33.56 -58.43
CA GLY A 18 -5.51 -34.73 -57.89
C GLY A 18 -4.57 -34.39 -56.75
N GLY A 19 -5.09 -34.15 -55.54
CA GLY A 19 -4.27 -33.94 -54.34
C GLY A 19 -5.01 -34.47 -53.11
N GLN A 20 -4.45 -35.52 -52.50
CA GLN A 20 -4.96 -36.21 -51.33
C GLN A 20 -5.11 -35.25 -50.13
N PHE A 21 -6.30 -35.19 -49.53
CA PHE A 21 -6.46 -34.64 -48.19
C PHE A 21 -5.91 -35.66 -47.19
N ALA A 22 -4.68 -35.44 -46.74
CA ALA A 22 -4.19 -36.09 -45.53
C ALA A 22 -4.87 -35.41 -44.32
N PRO A 23 -5.51 -36.14 -43.40
CA PRO A 23 -5.94 -35.55 -42.14
C PRO A 23 -4.68 -35.22 -41.35
N GLN A 24 -4.34 -33.93 -41.25
CA GLN A 24 -3.44 -33.48 -40.19
C GLN A 24 -4.16 -33.73 -38.87
N ALA A 25 -3.68 -34.71 -38.11
CA ALA A 25 -4.03 -34.83 -36.71
C ALA A 25 -3.57 -33.55 -36.02
N GLU A 26 -4.49 -32.66 -35.71
CA GLU A 26 -4.28 -31.59 -34.74
C GLU A 26 -4.03 -32.25 -33.39
N THR A 27 -2.77 -32.57 -33.10
CA THR A 27 -2.32 -32.72 -31.72
C THR A 27 -2.45 -31.34 -31.08
N ARG A 28 -3.62 -31.05 -30.51
CA ARG A 28 -3.74 -30.02 -29.49
C ARG A 28 -2.69 -30.34 -28.43
N PRO A 29 -1.75 -29.45 -28.10
CA PRO A 29 -1.14 -29.55 -26.80
C PRO A 29 -2.28 -29.37 -25.81
N GLU A 30 -2.53 -30.39 -24.99
CA GLU A 30 -3.24 -30.23 -23.73
C GLU A 30 -2.39 -29.25 -22.91
N GLY A 31 -2.57 -27.96 -23.17
CA GLY A 31 -2.20 -26.92 -22.25
C GLY A 31 -3.04 -27.18 -21.01
N GLN A 32 -2.42 -27.72 -19.98
CA GLN A 32 -2.90 -27.50 -18.62
C GLN A 32 -2.95 -25.99 -18.43
N LEU A 33 -4.12 -25.41 -18.66
CA LEU A 33 -4.51 -24.14 -18.08
C LEU A 33 -4.60 -24.43 -16.58
N ALA A 34 -3.45 -24.35 -15.89
CA ALA A 34 -3.49 -24.02 -14.48
C ALA A 34 -4.25 -22.68 -14.44
N GLU A 35 -5.48 -22.71 -13.96
CA GLU A 35 -6.28 -21.52 -13.72
C GLU A 35 -5.51 -20.68 -12.70
N SER A 36 -4.66 -19.79 -13.19
CA SER A 36 -3.98 -18.80 -12.38
C SER A 36 -5.08 -18.04 -11.63
N ALA A 37 -5.07 -18.13 -10.30
CA ALA A 37 -6.10 -17.59 -9.42
C ALA A 37 -6.52 -16.19 -9.89
N THR A 38 -7.76 -16.06 -10.37
CA THR A 38 -8.29 -14.84 -10.96
C THR A 38 -8.62 -13.85 -9.85
N GLY A 39 -7.82 -12.79 -9.74
CA GLY A 39 -8.01 -11.75 -8.74
C GLY A 39 -7.22 -10.49 -9.06
N SER A 40 -7.41 -9.47 -8.24
CA SER A 40 -6.67 -8.21 -8.29
C SER A 40 -6.09 -7.87 -6.93
N PHE A 41 -5.19 -6.91 -6.86
CA PHE A 41 -4.56 -6.53 -5.60
C PHE A 41 -5.57 -6.06 -4.52
N LEU A 42 -6.66 -5.42 -4.94
CA LEU A 42 -7.71 -4.96 -4.02
C LEU A 42 -8.76 -6.04 -3.75
N PHE A 43 -8.98 -6.94 -4.70
CA PHE A 43 -9.96 -8.02 -4.63
C PHE A 43 -9.24 -9.35 -4.91
N PRO A 44 -8.53 -9.89 -3.90
CA PRO A 44 -7.78 -11.13 -4.06
C PRO A 44 -8.72 -12.32 -4.32
N PRO A 45 -8.19 -13.42 -4.88
CA PRO A 45 -8.89 -14.68 -4.99
C PRO A 45 -9.38 -15.19 -3.63
N VAL A 46 -10.47 -15.96 -3.65
CA VAL A 46 -10.99 -16.61 -2.44
C VAL A 46 -10.12 -17.82 -2.04
N GLU A 47 -9.54 -18.50 -3.03
CA GLU A 47 -8.74 -19.70 -2.85
C GLU A 47 -7.41 -19.58 -3.61
N TYR A 48 -6.39 -20.22 -3.06
CA TYR A 48 -5.04 -20.27 -3.61
C TYR A 48 -4.58 -21.72 -3.72
N ASP A 49 -3.74 -22.01 -4.71
CA ASP A 49 -3.06 -23.31 -4.84
C ASP A 49 -1.89 -23.40 -3.82
N GLY A 50 -2.25 -23.45 -2.54
CA GLY A 50 -1.34 -23.46 -1.40
C GLY A 50 -0.52 -22.18 -1.20
N VAL A 51 0.46 -22.26 -0.29
CA VAL A 51 1.35 -21.14 0.08
C VAL A 51 2.12 -20.61 -1.13
N SER A 52 2.60 -21.48 -2.02
CA SER A 52 3.35 -21.04 -3.20
C SER A 52 2.47 -20.23 -4.15
N GLY A 53 1.23 -20.66 -4.40
CA GLY A 53 0.28 -19.91 -5.23
C GLY A 53 -0.10 -18.56 -4.61
N TYR A 54 -0.22 -18.52 -3.29
CA TYR A 54 -0.47 -17.28 -2.53
C TYR A 54 0.66 -16.25 -2.69
N ILE A 55 1.90 -16.66 -2.46
CA ILE A 55 3.08 -15.81 -2.59
C ILE A 55 3.24 -15.34 -4.05
N ASP A 56 3.08 -16.26 -5.01
CA ASP A 56 3.18 -15.94 -6.43
C ASP A 56 2.12 -14.93 -6.87
N PHE A 57 0.89 -15.06 -6.37
CA PHE A 57 -0.16 -14.09 -6.64
C PHE A 57 0.24 -12.69 -6.19
N TRP A 58 0.59 -12.51 -4.91
CA TRP A 58 0.87 -11.18 -4.37
C TRP A 58 2.12 -10.53 -4.96
N THR A 59 3.15 -11.32 -5.27
CA THR A 59 4.41 -10.81 -5.85
C THR A 59 4.28 -10.43 -7.33
N LYS A 60 3.37 -11.06 -8.08
CA LYS A 60 3.18 -10.81 -9.52
C LYS A 60 2.00 -9.89 -9.83
N THR A 61 1.04 -9.76 -8.91
CA THR A 61 -0.18 -8.96 -9.14
C THR A 61 0.16 -7.47 -9.31
N PRO A 62 -0.28 -6.82 -10.41
CA PRO A 62 -0.09 -5.39 -10.59
C PRO A 62 -0.80 -4.57 -9.51
N ILE A 63 -0.13 -3.51 -9.04
CA ILE A 63 -0.69 -2.53 -8.12
C ILE A 63 -0.75 -1.18 -8.85
N SER A 64 -1.92 -0.53 -8.83
CA SER A 64 -2.07 0.79 -9.43
C SER A 64 -1.30 1.85 -8.62
N ASP A 65 -0.76 2.85 -9.32
CA ASP A 65 -0.04 3.96 -8.67
C ASP A 65 -0.95 4.73 -7.70
N ARG A 66 -2.27 4.76 -7.97
CA ARG A 66 -3.26 5.37 -7.09
C ARG A 66 -3.32 4.66 -5.73
N VAL A 67 -3.39 3.34 -5.72
CA VAL A 67 -3.38 2.55 -4.48
C VAL A 67 -2.08 2.76 -3.71
N LEU A 68 -0.93 2.78 -4.40
CA LEU A 68 0.37 3.06 -3.76
C LEU A 68 0.44 4.49 -3.18
N SER A 69 -0.14 5.47 -3.88
CA SER A 69 -0.24 6.85 -3.40
C SER A 69 -1.13 6.98 -2.16
N ASN A 70 -2.29 6.33 -2.17
CA ASN A 70 -3.19 6.24 -1.02
C ASN A 70 -2.47 5.62 0.18
N PHE A 71 -1.73 4.53 -0.04
CA PHE A 71 -0.98 3.84 0.99
C PHE A 71 0.08 4.72 1.67
N MET A 72 0.89 5.44 0.89
CA MET A 72 1.86 6.39 1.45
C MET A 72 1.18 7.55 2.20
N THR A 73 0.05 8.02 1.68
CA THR A 73 -0.71 9.13 2.29
C THR A 73 -1.34 8.70 3.61
N ALA A 74 -1.93 7.51 3.65
CA ALA A 74 -2.50 6.91 4.85
C ALA A 74 -1.44 6.71 5.94
N TYR A 75 -0.27 6.15 5.59
CA TYR A 75 0.85 6.02 6.52
C TYR A 75 1.25 7.37 7.14
N LYS A 76 1.45 8.40 6.30
CA LYS A 76 1.85 9.72 6.77
C LYS A 76 0.80 10.32 7.72
N ALA A 77 -0.48 10.20 7.37
CA ALA A 77 -1.57 10.69 8.18
C ALA A 77 -1.66 9.94 9.52
N ARG A 78 -1.61 8.61 9.49
CA ARG A 78 -1.66 7.78 10.71
C ARG A 78 -0.47 8.05 11.63
N ARG A 79 0.75 8.18 11.08
CA ARG A 79 1.94 8.54 11.86
C ARG A 79 1.79 9.89 12.56
N ALA A 80 1.24 10.90 11.88
CA ALA A 80 1.01 12.21 12.48
C ALA A 80 -0.01 12.12 13.62
N ALA A 81 -1.14 11.45 13.39
CA ALA A 81 -2.17 11.23 14.41
C ALA A 81 -1.61 10.47 15.62
N TRP A 82 -0.83 9.41 15.40
CA TRP A 82 -0.17 8.67 16.48
C TRP A 82 0.76 9.54 17.32
N ILE A 83 1.57 10.42 16.70
CA ILE A 83 2.42 11.36 17.45
C ILE A 83 1.56 12.30 18.31
N GLU A 84 0.46 12.82 17.76
CA GLU A 84 -0.44 13.71 18.49
C GLU A 84 -1.10 13.00 19.68
N GLU A 85 -1.61 11.78 19.47
CA GLU A 85 -2.19 10.91 20.50
C GLU A 85 -1.20 10.64 21.64
N GLU A 86 0.05 10.27 21.31
CA GLU A 86 1.07 9.96 22.31
C GLU A 86 1.56 11.21 23.06
N VAL A 87 1.68 12.35 22.38
CA VAL A 87 2.01 13.63 23.04
C VAL A 87 0.91 14.07 23.99
N GLU A 88 -0.36 13.85 23.64
CA GLU A 88 -1.49 14.15 24.52
C GLU A 88 -1.46 13.27 25.78
N LYS A 89 -1.27 11.96 25.62
CA LYS A 89 -1.12 11.02 26.75
C LYS A 89 0.05 11.42 27.66
N TRP A 90 1.21 11.67 27.08
CA TRP A 90 2.38 12.15 27.81
C TRP A 90 2.11 13.48 28.54
N GLY A 91 1.37 14.39 27.92
CA GLY A 91 0.99 15.67 28.54
C GLY A 91 0.15 15.47 29.80
N LEU A 92 -0.83 14.55 29.76
CA LEU A 92 -1.63 14.18 30.92
C LEU A 92 -0.78 13.55 32.04
N GLU A 93 0.16 12.68 31.69
CA GLU A 93 1.09 12.07 32.64
C GLU A 93 2.03 13.10 33.28
N LYS A 94 2.55 14.04 32.48
CA LYS A 94 3.43 15.11 32.95
C LYS A 94 2.70 16.08 33.87
N ASP A 95 1.46 16.43 33.55
CA ASP A 95 0.65 17.31 34.43
C ASP A 95 0.28 16.60 35.75
N ALA A 96 0.21 15.27 35.75
CA ALA A 96 0.03 14.48 36.97
C ALA A 96 1.33 14.28 37.78
N ASP A 97 2.50 14.64 37.25
CA ASP A 97 3.79 14.52 37.93
C ASP A 97 3.88 15.50 39.13
N PRO A 98 4.10 14.99 40.36
CA PRO A 98 4.26 15.81 41.56
C PRO A 98 5.44 16.79 41.48
N GLU A 99 6.53 16.44 40.80
CA GLU A 99 7.71 17.31 40.66
C GLU A 99 7.41 18.49 39.73
N TRP A 100 6.74 18.20 38.61
CA TRP A 100 6.26 19.21 37.69
C TRP A 100 5.28 20.17 38.38
N SER A 101 4.32 19.62 39.11
CA SER A 101 3.34 20.40 39.89
C SER A 101 4.01 21.31 40.93
N ARG A 102 5.04 20.81 41.65
CA ARG A 102 5.77 21.61 42.63
C ARG A 102 6.57 22.73 41.98
N TRP A 103 7.20 22.48 40.84
CA TRP A 103 7.93 23.50 40.09
C TRP A 103 6.99 24.57 39.51
N ALA A 104 5.84 24.15 38.98
CA ALA A 104 4.79 25.01 38.45
C ALA A 104 4.15 25.91 39.52
N LEU A 105 4.08 25.44 40.77
CA LEU A 105 3.54 26.21 41.92
C LEU A 105 4.60 27.07 42.62
N ASN A 106 5.86 27.05 42.17
CA ASN A 106 6.91 27.88 42.76
C ASN A 106 6.63 29.37 42.46
N PRO A 107 6.47 30.23 43.49
CA PRO A 107 6.12 31.64 43.30
C PRO A 107 7.20 32.47 42.57
N LYS A 108 8.40 31.92 42.38
CA LYS A 108 9.47 32.55 41.59
C LYS A 108 9.39 32.24 40.10
N THR A 109 8.66 31.19 39.71
CA THR A 109 8.53 30.81 38.31
C THR A 109 7.47 31.68 37.66
N THR A 110 7.84 32.40 36.60
CA THR A 110 6.87 33.17 35.83
C THR A 110 6.06 32.27 34.90
N LYS A 111 4.83 32.68 34.55
CA LYS A 111 4.01 31.99 33.55
C LYS A 111 4.74 31.81 32.21
N ALA A 112 5.58 32.77 31.83
CA ALA A 112 6.35 32.71 30.59
C ALA A 112 7.43 31.61 30.62
N GLU A 113 8.15 31.46 31.75
CA GLU A 113 9.13 30.39 31.95
C GLU A 113 8.45 29.02 31.97
N MET A 114 7.28 28.90 32.63
CA MET A 114 6.47 27.68 32.60
C MET A 114 6.09 27.29 31.17
N GLN A 115 5.55 28.22 30.39
CA GLN A 115 5.17 27.97 29.00
C GLN A 115 6.37 27.69 28.09
N ALA A 116 7.54 28.25 28.38
CA ALA A 116 8.76 27.96 27.63
C ALA A 116 9.24 26.53 27.91
N SER A 117 9.33 26.14 29.19
CA SER A 117 9.72 24.78 29.57
C SER A 117 8.73 23.72 29.09
N TRP A 118 7.42 23.99 29.15
CA TRP A 118 6.41 23.07 28.61
C TRP A 118 6.59 22.89 27.09
N ARG A 119 6.85 23.97 26.35
CA ARG A 119 7.10 23.92 24.90
C ARG A 119 8.38 23.16 24.55
N GLU A 120 9.45 23.38 25.31
CA GLU A 120 10.73 22.67 25.13
C GLU A 120 10.55 21.17 25.36
N ALA A 121 9.98 20.78 26.50
CA ALA A 121 9.71 19.38 26.82
C ALA A 121 8.79 18.71 25.79
N ARG A 122 7.74 19.41 25.33
CA ARG A 122 6.85 18.90 24.28
C ARG A 122 7.59 18.71 22.95
N SER A 123 8.48 19.63 22.60
CA SER A 123 9.28 19.54 21.38
C SER A 123 10.24 18.35 21.43
N GLU A 124 10.90 18.13 22.56
CA GLU A 124 11.76 16.96 22.78
C GLU A 124 10.97 15.65 22.67
N GLU A 125 9.78 15.60 23.26
CA GLU A 125 8.93 14.42 23.20
C GLU A 125 8.43 14.13 21.78
N ILE A 126 8.01 15.16 21.04
CA ILE A 126 7.68 15.02 19.61
C ILE A 126 8.87 14.47 18.82
N GLN A 127 10.09 14.96 19.08
CA GLN A 127 11.29 14.46 18.41
C GLN A 127 11.60 13.00 18.77
N ARG A 128 11.45 12.64 20.05
CA ARG A 128 11.61 11.26 20.53
C ARG A 128 10.62 10.33 19.82
N LEU A 129 9.32 10.64 19.85
CA LEU A 129 8.28 9.87 19.18
C LEU A 129 8.50 9.80 17.67
N ALA A 130 8.88 10.91 17.04
CA ALA A 130 9.19 10.94 15.62
C ALA A 130 10.37 10.04 15.24
N SER A 131 11.29 9.74 16.16
CA SER A 131 12.41 8.82 15.91
C SER A 131 12.01 7.34 15.96
N LEU A 132 10.91 7.00 16.64
CA LEU A 132 10.46 5.61 16.82
C LEU A 132 9.87 5.00 15.54
N ARG A 133 9.35 5.84 14.63
CA ARG A 133 8.72 5.38 13.38
C ARG A 133 9.32 6.08 12.17
N PRO A 134 9.57 5.37 11.06
CA PRO A 134 10.11 5.97 9.84
C PRO A 134 9.30 7.20 9.38
N TRP A 135 9.95 8.26 8.95
CA TRP A 135 9.26 9.52 8.58
C TRP A 135 8.26 9.35 7.42
N ARG A 136 8.64 8.56 6.41
CA ARG A 136 7.83 8.29 5.22
C ARG A 136 8.20 6.95 4.60
N ILE A 137 7.25 6.34 3.91
CA ILE A 137 7.52 5.20 3.03
C ILE A 137 8.27 5.71 1.78
N PRO A 138 9.46 5.17 1.44
CA PRO A 138 10.14 5.50 0.20
C PRO A 138 9.36 4.98 -1.01
N SER A 139 9.26 5.77 -2.07
CA SER A 139 8.59 5.36 -3.32
C SER A 139 9.22 4.13 -3.96
N THR A 140 10.51 3.89 -3.73
CA THR A 140 11.23 2.69 -4.20
C THR A 140 10.87 1.42 -3.43
N GLN A 141 10.26 1.55 -2.24
CA GLN A 141 9.91 0.43 -1.36
C GLN A 141 8.40 0.23 -1.21
N VAL A 142 7.59 1.27 -1.52
CA VAL A 142 6.13 1.27 -1.30
C VAL A 142 5.42 0.02 -1.84
N ARG A 143 5.82 -0.45 -3.03
CA ARG A 143 5.22 -1.65 -3.62
C ARG A 143 5.49 -2.89 -2.77
N GLY A 144 6.73 -3.09 -2.33
CA GLY A 144 7.10 -4.21 -1.47
C GLY A 144 6.39 -4.16 -0.13
N ILE A 145 6.31 -2.97 0.48
CA ILE A 145 5.63 -2.77 1.77
C ILE A 145 4.11 -3.03 1.64
N ALA A 146 3.48 -2.55 0.57
CA ALA A 146 2.07 -2.81 0.30
C ALA A 146 1.78 -4.30 0.07
N ILE A 147 2.67 -5.01 -0.63
CA ILE A 147 2.61 -6.47 -0.80
C ILE A 147 2.71 -7.16 0.57
N ALA A 148 3.69 -6.78 1.40
CA ALA A 148 3.87 -7.34 2.73
C ALA A 148 2.60 -7.17 3.59
N ALA A 149 2.00 -5.98 3.58
CA ALA A 149 0.74 -5.72 4.28
C ALA A 149 -0.37 -6.68 3.83
N ARG A 150 -0.62 -6.80 2.51
CA ARG A 150 -1.65 -7.70 2.00
C ARG A 150 -1.35 -9.16 2.30
N MET A 151 -0.11 -9.59 2.16
CA MET A 151 0.30 -10.95 2.49
C MET A 151 0.07 -11.29 3.96
N TYR A 152 0.32 -10.34 4.88
CA TYR A 152 0.12 -10.57 6.29
C TYR A 152 -1.37 -10.52 6.68
N LEU A 153 -2.13 -9.56 6.16
CA LEU A 153 -3.55 -9.39 6.51
C LEU A 153 -4.43 -10.51 5.93
N CYS A 154 -4.10 -10.97 4.73
CA CYS A 154 -4.91 -11.99 4.03
C CYS A 154 -4.45 -13.42 4.30
N CYS A 155 -3.38 -13.68 5.10
CA CYS A 155 -2.95 -15.05 5.39
C CYS A 155 -3.71 -15.71 6.54
N THR A 156 -4.63 -15.00 7.20
CA THR A 156 -5.39 -15.49 8.37
C THR A 156 -6.27 -16.72 8.08
N SER A 157 -6.55 -17.03 6.81
CA SER A 157 -7.27 -18.22 6.38
C SER A 157 -6.41 -19.49 6.27
N PHE A 158 -5.08 -19.37 6.35
CA PHE A 158 -4.15 -20.49 6.28
C PHE A 158 -3.94 -21.14 7.66
N LEU A 159 -3.38 -22.35 7.69
CA LEU A 159 -2.97 -23.00 8.94
C LEU A 159 -1.72 -22.32 9.54
N ASP A 160 -1.49 -22.45 10.85
CA ASP A 160 -0.39 -21.78 11.55
C ASP A 160 0.99 -22.02 10.91
N GLU A 161 1.28 -23.24 10.45
CA GLU A 161 2.55 -23.58 9.79
C GLU A 161 2.70 -22.86 8.44
N GLU A 162 1.60 -22.71 7.71
CA GLU A 162 1.55 -22.02 6.42
C GLU A 162 1.63 -20.51 6.61
N GLN A 163 0.96 -19.97 7.63
CA GLN A 163 1.09 -18.58 8.04
C GLN A 163 2.53 -18.25 8.39
N ALA A 164 3.20 -19.07 9.19
CA ALA A 164 4.62 -18.88 9.52
C ALA A 164 5.51 -18.88 8.27
N ALA A 165 5.21 -19.75 7.29
CA ALA A 165 5.92 -19.75 6.01
C ALA A 165 5.71 -18.43 5.23
N ILE A 166 4.48 -17.92 5.17
CA ILE A 166 4.15 -16.63 4.53
C ILE A 166 4.82 -15.46 5.26
N GLU A 167 4.74 -15.42 6.58
CA GLU A 167 5.34 -14.38 7.44
C GLU A 167 6.86 -14.31 7.30
N SER A 168 7.51 -15.47 7.11
CA SER A 168 8.95 -15.60 6.93
C SER A 168 9.42 -15.27 5.50
N HIS A 169 8.52 -15.21 4.52
CA HIS A 169 8.87 -14.94 3.13
C HIS A 169 9.53 -13.56 2.97
N GLU A 170 10.62 -13.50 2.21
CA GLU A 170 11.37 -12.27 1.99
C GLU A 170 10.81 -11.42 0.85
N ILE A 171 10.47 -10.17 1.18
CA ILE A 171 10.07 -9.17 0.20
C ILE A 171 11.32 -8.58 -0.45
N THR A 172 11.38 -8.68 -1.77
CA THR A 172 12.44 -8.04 -2.55
C THR A 172 12.05 -6.61 -2.89
N TYR A 173 12.92 -5.67 -2.56
CA TYR A 173 12.75 -4.25 -2.84
C TYR A 173 13.51 -3.82 -4.11
N ALA A 174 13.25 -2.60 -4.59
CA ALA A 174 14.07 -2.00 -5.63
C ALA A 174 15.54 -1.86 -5.14
N ARG A 175 16.48 -1.86 -6.11
CA ARG A 175 17.94 -2.01 -5.92
C ARG A 175 18.50 -1.29 -4.68
N GLY A 176 19.33 -2.01 -3.92
CA GLY A 176 20.15 -1.47 -2.84
C GLY A 176 19.53 -1.54 -1.44
N VAL A 177 18.30 -2.05 -1.32
CA VAL A 177 17.64 -2.32 -0.04
C VAL A 177 17.70 -3.81 0.24
N ALA A 178 18.16 -4.19 1.43
CA ALA A 178 18.19 -5.58 1.85
C ALA A 178 16.76 -6.15 1.92
N PRO A 179 16.53 -7.39 1.45
CA PRO A 179 15.26 -8.07 1.67
C PRO A 179 14.92 -8.13 3.16
N LYS A 180 13.63 -8.08 3.47
CA LYS A 180 13.10 -8.30 4.82
C LYS A 180 11.92 -9.24 4.74
N SER A 181 11.66 -10.00 5.81
CA SER A 181 10.49 -10.86 5.84
C SER A 181 9.19 -10.03 5.79
N VAL A 182 8.09 -10.67 5.38
CA VAL A 182 6.75 -10.09 5.43
C VAL A 182 6.45 -9.55 6.82
N LYS A 183 6.66 -10.37 7.86
CA LYS A 183 6.42 -9.97 9.25
C LYS A 183 7.31 -8.80 9.70
N ALA A 184 8.61 -8.86 9.43
CA ALA A 184 9.52 -7.77 9.82
C ALA A 184 9.15 -6.44 9.15
N THR A 185 8.69 -6.50 7.89
CA THR A 185 8.18 -5.33 7.17
C THR A 185 6.87 -4.83 7.78
N PHE A 186 5.96 -5.75 8.12
CA PHE A 186 4.69 -5.42 8.74
C PHE A 186 4.87 -4.69 10.07
N ASP A 187 5.74 -5.23 10.93
CA ASP A 187 6.01 -4.70 12.26
C ASP A 187 6.79 -3.37 12.20
N GLU A 188 7.80 -3.23 11.33
CA GLU A 188 8.59 -1.99 11.17
C GLU A 188 7.73 -0.79 10.76
N TRP A 189 6.77 -1.03 9.88
CA TRP A 189 5.93 0.02 9.31
C TRP A 189 4.58 0.18 10.04
N HIS A 190 4.34 -0.61 11.09
CA HIS A 190 3.09 -0.60 11.88
C HIS A 190 1.85 -0.68 10.97
N LEU A 191 1.86 -1.66 10.06
CA LEU A 191 0.88 -1.75 8.98
C LEU A 191 -0.52 -2.11 9.49
N ASP A 192 -0.64 -2.72 10.67
CA ASP A 192 -1.90 -2.99 11.36
C ASP A 192 -2.73 -1.73 11.64
N GLU A 193 -2.07 -0.59 11.80
CA GLU A 193 -2.75 0.64 12.21
C GLU A 193 -3.43 1.41 11.06
N PHE A 194 -3.16 1.07 9.79
CA PHE A 194 -3.69 1.85 8.66
C PHE A 194 -3.89 1.08 7.36
N ALA A 195 -3.29 -0.10 7.18
CA ALA A 195 -3.23 -0.73 5.86
C ALA A 195 -4.61 -1.11 5.32
N ASP A 196 -5.54 -1.56 6.16
CA ASP A 196 -6.91 -1.90 5.74
C ASP A 196 -7.65 -0.70 5.13
N ASP A 197 -7.56 0.48 5.77
CA ASP A 197 -8.18 1.71 5.29
C ASP A 197 -7.47 2.31 4.07
N ALA A 198 -6.21 1.94 3.86
CA ALA A 198 -5.38 2.48 2.79
C ALA A 198 -5.63 1.82 1.43
N PHE A 199 -6.11 0.58 1.42
CA PHE A 199 -6.31 -0.18 0.20
C PHE A 199 -7.69 0.04 -0.43
N VAL A 200 -7.90 1.27 -0.88
CA VAL A 200 -9.10 1.69 -1.59
C VAL A 200 -8.76 2.21 -2.98
N ASP A 201 -9.68 2.02 -3.93
CA ASP A 201 -9.53 2.54 -5.30
C ASP A 201 -9.95 4.02 -5.42
N GLN A 202 -10.62 4.56 -4.40
CA GLN A 202 -10.94 5.98 -4.29
C GLN A 202 -9.73 6.77 -3.77
N ASP A 203 -9.60 8.05 -4.14
CA ASP A 203 -8.46 8.85 -3.71
C ASP A 203 -8.70 9.33 -2.28
N VAL A 204 -7.93 8.78 -1.33
CA VAL A 204 -8.08 9.08 0.10
C VAL A 204 -7.84 10.56 0.37
N ALA A 205 -6.97 11.21 -0.39
CA ALA A 205 -6.72 12.64 -0.25
C ALA A 205 -7.94 13.47 -0.68
N VAL A 206 -8.61 13.07 -1.76
CA VAL A 206 -9.83 13.75 -2.24
C VAL A 206 -10.99 13.55 -1.26
N THR A 207 -11.17 12.35 -0.72
CA THR A 207 -12.23 12.10 0.27
C THR A 207 -12.00 12.91 1.55
N LYS A 208 -10.77 12.95 2.07
CA LYS A 208 -10.45 13.78 3.25
C LYS A 208 -10.65 15.28 2.99
N GLN A 209 -10.27 15.78 1.81
CA GLN A 209 -10.53 17.17 1.43
C GLN A 209 -12.03 17.48 1.33
N LEU A 210 -12.82 16.56 0.81
CA LEU A 210 -14.28 16.70 0.76
C LEU A 210 -14.90 16.71 2.17
N GLU A 211 -14.44 15.85 3.07
CA GLU A 211 -14.91 15.82 4.45
C GLU A 211 -14.53 17.08 5.24
N GLU A 212 -13.31 17.59 5.05
CA GLU A 212 -12.87 18.87 5.62
C GLU A 212 -13.70 20.04 5.09
N LEU A 213 -13.98 20.08 3.79
CA LEU A 213 -14.86 21.07 3.19
C LEU A 213 -16.29 20.96 3.72
N GLN A 214 -16.83 19.74 3.87
CA GLN A 214 -18.15 19.51 4.43
C GLN A 214 -18.22 19.94 5.91
N ARG A 215 -17.20 19.66 6.72
CA ARG A 215 -17.10 20.14 8.11
C ARG A 215 -17.03 21.67 8.18
N CYS A 216 -16.22 22.31 7.33
CA CYS A 216 -16.15 23.77 7.22
C CYS A 216 -17.52 24.36 6.85
N VAL A 217 -18.20 23.81 5.85
CA VAL A 217 -19.53 24.28 5.42
C VAL A 217 -20.57 24.08 6.53
N ALA A 218 -20.58 22.93 7.21
CA ALA A 218 -21.48 22.70 8.35
C ALA A 218 -21.23 23.70 9.49
N SER A 219 -19.96 23.96 9.83
CA SER A 219 -19.61 24.95 10.86
C SER A 219 -19.99 26.39 10.50
N LEU A 220 -20.10 26.71 9.20
CA LEU A 220 -20.55 28.02 8.73
C LEU A 220 -22.08 28.14 8.77
N LEU A 221 -22.81 27.03 8.61
CA LEU A 221 -24.28 27.00 8.65
C LEU A 221 -24.86 26.94 10.07
N ASP A 222 -24.11 26.43 11.05
CA ASP A 222 -24.51 26.39 12.46
C ASP A 222 -24.27 27.72 13.21
N ASN A 223 -23.72 28.74 12.54
CA ASN A 223 -23.44 30.07 13.10
C ASN A 223 -24.44 31.17 12.65
N ASP A 224 -25.52 30.79 11.94
CA ASP A 224 -26.67 31.65 11.60
C ASP A 224 -27.92 31.25 12.41
#